data_AF-A0A1S3JVX1-F1
#
_entry.id   AF-A0A1S3JVX1-F1
#
_cell.length_a   1.000
_cell.length_b   1.000
_cell.length_c   1.000
_cell.angle_alpha   90.00
_cell.angle_beta   90.00
_cell.angle_gamma   90.00
#
_symmetry.space_group_name_H-M   'P 1'
#
loop_
_entity.id
_entity.type
_entity.pdbx_description
1 polymer ?
#
loop_
_entity_poly.entity_id
_entity_poly.type
_entity_poly.pdbx_seq_one_letter_code
_entity_poly.pdbx_strand_id
1 'polypeptide(L)'
;MKSETLFIISTTFIALLCDAAETTCIPCYTCSSATHPGCEDPFTMVDPTSVAKSCYTKKCYKNVEKSGATTIVTRGCAASTHLTGCSSNSQGTTCFCESDNCNVSGRVLPNSLLAVTMGTVTILLRRAISN
;
A
#
# COMPACT_ATOMS: atom_id res chain seq x y z
N MET A 1 -16.56 -21.77 -46.73
CA MET A 1 -15.62 -21.71 -45.58
C MET A 1 -14.73 -20.46 -45.63
N LYS A 2 -15.28 -19.23 -45.68
CA LYS A 2 -14.46 -17.99 -45.76
C LYS A 2 -14.97 -16.78 -44.96
N SER A 3 -16.20 -16.82 -44.42
CA SER A 3 -16.80 -15.68 -43.69
C SER A 3 -16.83 -15.87 -42.17
N GLU A 4 -17.15 -17.08 -41.69
CA GLU A 4 -17.26 -17.36 -40.25
C GLU A 4 -15.92 -17.35 -39.52
N THR A 5 -14.83 -17.75 -40.19
CA THR A 5 -13.47 -17.72 -39.61
C THR A 5 -12.94 -16.29 -39.43
N LEU A 6 -13.40 -15.33 -40.25
CA LEU A 6 -12.98 -13.93 -40.17
C LEU A 6 -13.61 -13.21 -38.97
N PHE A 7 -14.86 -13.55 -38.65
CA PHE A 7 -15.56 -13.03 -37.47
C PHE A 7 -14.90 -13.48 -36.16
N ILE A 8 -14.52 -14.76 -36.05
CA ILE A 8 -13.91 -15.33 -34.85
C ILE A 8 -12.52 -14.72 -34.57
N ILE A 9 -11.73 -14.47 -35.62
CA ILE A 9 -10.41 -13.82 -35.50
C ILE A 9 -10.57 -12.35 -35.08
N SER A 10 -11.59 -11.64 -35.58
CA SER A 10 -11.85 -10.25 -35.20
C SER A 10 -12.32 -10.11 -33.75
N THR A 11 -13.14 -11.03 -33.24
CA THR A 11 -13.61 -10.98 -31.84
C THR A 11 -12.52 -11.34 -30.83
N THR A 12 -11.61 -12.25 -31.20
CA THR A 12 -10.50 -12.65 -30.31
C THR A 12 -9.43 -11.56 -30.19
N PHE A 13 -9.20 -10.77 -31.24
CA PHE A 13 -8.26 -9.65 -31.20
C PHE A 13 -8.73 -8.50 -30.29
N ILE A 14 -10.04 -8.27 -30.19
CA ILE A 14 -10.62 -7.21 -29.35
C ILE A 14 -10.55 -7.58 -27.86
N ALA A 15 -10.75 -8.85 -27.50
CA ALA A 15 -10.62 -9.32 -26.12
C ALA A 15 -9.17 -9.20 -25.60
N LEU A 16 -8.17 -9.43 -26.46
CA LEU A 16 -6.75 -9.32 -26.11
C LEU A 16 -6.29 -7.87 -25.86
N LEU A 17 -7.00 -6.88 -26.39
CA LEU A 17 -6.70 -5.46 -26.19
C LEU A 17 -7.26 -4.89 -24.87
N CYS A 18 -8.17 -5.61 -24.20
CA CYS A 18 -8.81 -5.13 -22.97
C CYS A 18 -7.97 -5.41 -21.70
N ASP A 19 -7.10 -6.43 -21.72
CA ASP A 19 -6.23 -6.81 -20.61
C ASP A 19 -5.03 -5.85 -20.39
N ALA A 20 -4.80 -4.91 -21.30
CA ALA A 20 -3.64 -4.01 -21.25
C ALA A 20 -3.89 -2.70 -20.49
N ALA A 21 -5.10 -2.47 -19.99
CA ALA A 21 -5.53 -1.18 -19.46
C ALA A 21 -5.93 -1.22 -17.98
N GLU A 22 -5.20 -1.95 -17.14
CA GLU A 22 -5.36 -1.77 -15.70
C GLU A 22 -4.61 -0.52 -15.23
N THR A 23 -5.29 0.63 -15.28
CA THR A 23 -4.90 1.82 -14.51
C THR A 23 -5.14 1.53 -13.03
N THR A 24 -4.32 0.66 -12.42
CA THR A 24 -4.52 0.26 -11.02
C THR A 24 -4.25 1.45 -10.11
N CYS A 25 -5.25 1.82 -9.29
CA CYS A 25 -5.11 2.75 -8.18
C CYS A 25 -5.13 1.94 -6.88
N ILE A 26 -4.44 2.42 -5.85
CA ILE A 26 -4.49 1.81 -4.51
C ILE A 26 -5.24 2.74 -3.56
N PRO A 27 -6.05 2.24 -2.62
CA PRO A 27 -6.63 3.06 -1.56
C PRO A 27 -5.57 3.45 -0.52
N CYS A 28 -5.60 4.69 -0.04
CA CYS A 28 -4.83 5.17 1.10
C CYS A 28 -5.73 5.97 2.03
N TYR A 29 -5.44 5.98 3.33
CA TYR A 29 -6.10 6.91 4.25
C TYR A 29 -5.61 8.33 4.03
N THR A 30 -6.53 9.30 3.92
CA THR A 30 -6.27 10.74 3.78
C THR A 30 -6.88 11.49 4.96
N CYS A 31 -6.13 11.62 6.06
CA CYS A 31 -6.61 12.24 7.29
C CYS A 31 -5.49 12.97 8.02
N SER A 32 -5.87 13.81 8.99
CA SER A 32 -4.95 14.43 9.95
C SER A 32 -5.51 14.29 11.35
N SER A 33 -4.67 13.92 12.33
CA SER A 33 -5.05 13.83 13.74
C SER A 33 -5.48 15.18 14.33
N ALA A 34 -5.17 16.30 13.66
CA ALA A 34 -5.63 17.63 14.07
C ALA A 34 -7.13 17.87 13.80
N THR A 35 -7.70 17.19 12.80
CA THR A 35 -9.09 17.42 12.34
C THR A 35 -9.95 16.17 12.35
N HIS A 36 -9.33 14.98 12.40
CA HIS A 36 -10.01 13.69 12.36
C HIS A 36 -9.58 12.86 13.58
N PRO A 37 -10.40 12.79 14.64
CA PRO A 37 -10.13 11.95 15.80
C PRO A 37 -9.91 10.48 15.40
N GLY A 38 -8.89 9.83 15.97
CA GLY A 38 -8.51 8.46 15.63
C GLY A 38 -7.57 8.34 14.43
N CYS A 39 -7.18 9.46 13.82
CA CYS A 39 -6.08 9.51 12.85
C CYS A 39 -4.71 9.63 13.55
N GLU A 40 -4.60 9.52 14.87
CA GLU A 40 -3.29 9.46 15.54
C GLU A 40 -2.58 8.10 15.36
N ASP A 41 -1.52 7.89 16.14
CA ASP A 41 -0.95 6.57 16.40
C ASP A 41 -1.21 6.19 17.87
N PRO A 42 -1.82 5.04 18.15
CA PRO A 42 -2.36 4.06 17.20
C PRO A 42 -3.55 4.61 16.38
N PHE A 43 -3.75 4.09 15.17
CA PHE A 43 -4.89 4.45 14.33
C PHE A 43 -6.17 3.81 14.88
N THR A 44 -7.12 4.63 15.31
CA THR A 44 -8.33 4.23 16.06
C THR A 44 -9.62 4.81 15.48
N MET A 45 -9.57 5.28 14.23
CA MET A 45 -10.73 5.87 13.55
C MET A 45 -11.91 4.89 13.47
N VAL A 46 -13.08 5.35 13.91
CA VAL A 46 -14.31 4.52 13.98
C VAL A 46 -14.82 4.18 12.57
N ASP A 47 -14.74 5.12 11.63
CA ASP A 47 -15.05 4.90 10.22
C ASP A 47 -13.87 5.29 9.33
N PRO A 48 -12.89 4.38 9.14
CA PRO A 48 -11.73 4.62 8.29
C PRO A 48 -12.08 4.81 6.81
N THR A 49 -13.23 4.28 6.37
CA THR A 49 -13.63 4.32 4.96
C THR A 49 -14.01 5.73 4.54
N SER A 50 -14.54 6.54 5.47
CA SER A 50 -14.84 7.96 5.25
C SER A 50 -13.64 8.80 4.83
N VAL A 51 -12.42 8.38 5.17
CA VAL A 51 -11.18 9.07 4.83
C VAL A 51 -10.31 8.31 3.84
N ALA A 52 -10.74 7.14 3.37
CA ALA A 52 -10.02 6.38 2.36
C ALA A 52 -10.21 7.00 0.97
N LYS A 53 -9.12 7.16 0.20
CA LYS A 53 -9.14 7.68 -1.17
C LYS A 53 -8.24 6.87 -2.10
N SER A 54 -8.66 6.75 -3.36
CA SER A 54 -7.87 6.11 -4.40
C SER A 54 -6.72 7.00 -4.85
N CYS A 55 -5.49 6.45 -4.83
CA CYS A 55 -4.27 7.11 -5.24
C CYS A 55 -3.76 6.50 -6.56
N TYR A 56 -3.81 7.30 -7.63
CA TYR A 56 -3.35 6.92 -8.98
C TYR A 56 -1.84 6.72 -9.08
N THR A 57 -1.09 7.28 -8.14
CA THR A 57 0.37 7.16 -8.06
C THR A 57 0.83 5.85 -7.43
N LYS A 58 -0.09 4.99 -6.98
CA LYS A 58 0.19 3.74 -6.25
C LYS A 58 1.09 3.92 -5.02
N LYS A 59 0.99 5.08 -4.36
CA LYS A 59 1.80 5.46 -3.21
C LYS A 59 0.96 6.10 -2.12
N CYS A 60 1.06 5.53 -0.92
CA CYS A 60 0.59 6.19 0.30
C CYS A 60 1.77 6.80 1.06
N TYR A 61 1.49 7.85 1.83
CA TYR A 61 2.40 8.33 2.88
C TYR A 61 1.71 8.42 4.22
N LYS A 62 2.54 8.41 5.26
CA LYS A 62 2.23 8.80 6.63
C LYS A 62 3.34 9.71 7.13
N ASN A 63 2.98 10.85 7.68
CA ASN A 63 3.88 11.80 8.30
C ASN A 63 3.52 11.95 9.78
N VAL A 64 4.52 11.89 10.65
CA VAL A 64 4.39 12.08 12.10
C VAL A 64 5.28 13.26 12.46
N GLU A 65 4.69 14.43 12.66
CA GLU A 65 5.39 15.66 13.03
C GLU A 65 5.41 15.83 14.54
N LYS A 66 6.56 16.22 15.09
CA LYS A 66 6.77 16.52 16.50
C LYS A 66 7.07 18.01 16.65
N SER A 67 6.22 18.71 17.40
CA SER A 67 6.42 20.10 17.77
C SER A 67 6.31 20.23 19.28
N GLY A 68 7.46 20.24 19.95
CA GLY A 68 7.53 20.21 21.42
C GLY A 68 6.88 18.94 22.00
N ALA A 69 5.84 19.12 22.81
CA ALA A 69 5.07 18.03 23.40
C ALA A 69 3.94 17.51 22.48
N THR A 70 3.67 18.19 21.37
CA THR A 70 2.56 17.86 20.47
C THR A 70 3.04 16.98 19.33
N THR A 71 2.25 15.97 18.98
CA THR A 71 2.46 15.13 17.79
C THR A 71 1.26 15.23 16.87
N ILE A 72 1.51 15.52 15.58
CA ILE A 72 0.47 15.55 14.54
C ILE A 72 0.78 14.43 13.54
N VAL A 73 -0.22 13.60 13.26
CA VAL A 73 -0.12 12.54 12.26
C VAL A 73 -0.97 12.91 11.06
N THR A 74 -0.36 12.89 9.88
CA THR A 74 -1.01 13.17 8.60
C THR A 74 -0.79 12.01 7.64
N ARG A 75 -1.83 11.62 6.90
CA ARG A 75 -1.80 10.51 5.94
C ARG A 75 -2.33 10.97 4.59
N GLY A 76 -1.84 10.39 3.50
CA GLY A 76 -2.45 10.59 2.18
C GLY A 76 -1.76 9.91 1.01
N CYS A 77 -2.06 10.36 -0.21
CA CYS A 77 -1.40 9.92 -1.45
C CYS A 77 -0.05 10.64 -1.63
N ALA A 78 0.99 9.92 -2.06
CA ALA A 78 2.28 10.50 -2.39
C ALA A 78 2.60 10.38 -3.89
N ALA A 79 3.56 11.16 -4.37
CA ALA A 79 4.07 11.00 -5.73
C ALA A 79 4.76 9.63 -5.92
N SER A 80 4.70 9.09 -7.14
CA SER A 80 5.34 7.81 -7.49
C SER A 80 6.87 7.83 -7.39
N THR A 81 7.48 9.02 -7.34
CA THR A 81 8.93 9.23 -7.22
C THR A 81 9.48 8.96 -5.83
N HIS A 82 8.64 8.88 -4.80
CA HIS A 82 9.10 8.58 -3.44
C HIS A 82 9.43 7.10 -3.27
N LEU A 83 10.59 6.76 -2.72
CA LEU A 83 10.94 5.37 -2.41
C LEU A 83 10.18 4.86 -1.18
N THR A 84 9.81 3.57 -1.19
CA THR A 84 9.16 2.91 -0.05
C THR A 84 10.13 2.82 1.12
N GLY A 85 9.65 3.12 2.33
CA GLY A 85 10.46 3.17 3.54
C GLY A 85 10.17 4.41 4.38
N CYS A 86 10.93 4.60 5.45
CA CYS A 86 10.77 5.71 6.37
C CYS A 86 12.05 6.52 6.50
N SER A 87 11.90 7.83 6.63
CA SER A 87 12.95 8.76 7.01
C SER A 87 12.54 9.46 8.30
N SER A 88 13.47 9.60 9.25
CA SER A 88 13.23 10.25 10.54
C SER A 88 14.29 11.31 10.82
N ASN A 89 13.87 12.42 11.42
CA ASN A 89 14.73 13.47 11.92
C ASN A 89 14.20 13.97 13.28
N SER A 90 14.76 15.08 13.79
CA SER A 90 14.31 15.70 15.05
C SER A 90 12.89 16.26 14.99
N GLN A 91 12.38 16.55 13.79
CA GLN A 91 11.05 17.12 13.55
C GLN A 91 9.97 16.06 13.34
N GLY A 92 10.33 14.80 13.08
CA GLY A 92 9.34 13.78 12.80
C GLY A 92 9.82 12.57 12.01
N THR A 93 8.85 11.78 11.56
CA THR A 93 9.05 10.59 10.73
C THR A 93 8.07 10.62 9.56
N THR A 94 8.59 10.49 8.34
CA THR A 94 7.78 10.33 7.13
C THR A 94 8.03 8.96 6.52
N CYS A 95 6.95 8.22 6.24
CA CYS A 95 6.98 6.90 5.65
C CYS A 95 6.17 6.85 4.36
N PHE A 96 6.63 6.06 3.39
CA PHE A 96 5.96 5.78 2.12
C PHE A 96 5.79 4.27 1.92
N CYS A 97 4.67 3.87 1.31
CA CYS A 97 4.35 2.46 1.04
C CYS A 97 3.42 2.32 -0.18
N GLU A 98 3.31 1.11 -0.72
CA GLU A 98 2.73 0.84 -2.06
C GLU A 98 1.61 -0.24 -2.05
N SER A 99 0.97 -0.48 -0.91
CA SER A 99 -0.16 -1.41 -0.80
C SER A 99 -1.41 -0.75 -0.22
N ASP A 100 -2.55 -1.39 -0.44
CA ASP A 100 -3.86 -0.92 0.00
C ASP A 100 -3.85 -0.57 1.50
N ASN A 101 -4.18 0.68 1.81
CA ASN A 101 -4.29 1.22 3.16
C ASN A 101 -3.03 1.02 4.03
N CYS A 102 -1.85 0.87 3.42
CA CYS A 102 -0.60 0.56 4.11
C CYS A 102 -0.15 1.65 5.10
N ASN A 103 -0.63 2.88 4.92
CA ASN A 103 -0.34 4.02 5.78
C ASN A 103 -1.10 4.01 7.12
N VAL A 104 -1.83 2.92 7.43
CA VAL A 104 -2.47 2.70 8.74
C VAL A 104 -1.48 2.45 9.88
N SER A 105 -0.33 1.84 9.56
CA SER A 105 0.54 1.23 10.57
C SER A 105 1.13 2.24 11.55
N GLY A 106 1.03 1.96 12.85
CA GLY A 106 1.59 2.78 13.93
C GLY A 106 3.12 2.82 13.94
N ARG A 107 3.78 1.79 13.39
CA ARG A 107 5.23 1.71 13.17
C ARG A 107 5.46 0.89 11.90
N VAL A 108 5.98 1.50 10.84
CA VAL A 108 6.53 0.74 9.71
C VAL A 108 7.91 0.28 10.18
N LEU A 109 8.00 -0.96 10.63
CA LEU A 109 9.31 -1.59 10.85
C LEU A 109 10.08 -1.53 9.53
N PRO A 110 11.35 -1.11 9.53
CA PRO A 110 12.19 -1.20 8.34
C PRO A 110 12.15 -2.65 7.82
N ASN A 111 12.15 -2.79 6.49
CA ASN A 111 11.91 -4.01 5.69
C ASN A 111 12.73 -5.28 6.04
N SER A 112 13.47 -5.33 7.15
CA SER A 112 14.37 -6.44 7.50
C SER A 112 13.74 -7.58 8.31
N LEU A 113 12.52 -7.45 8.86
CA LEU A 113 11.97 -8.50 9.74
C LEU A 113 11.00 -9.49 9.06
N LEU A 114 10.35 -9.10 7.96
CA LEU A 114 9.40 -9.98 7.25
C LEU A 114 10.07 -11.04 6.37
N ALA A 115 11.36 -10.88 6.04
CA ALA A 115 12.12 -11.90 5.31
C ALA A 115 12.48 -13.13 6.19
N VAL A 116 12.34 -13.05 7.52
CA VAL A 116 12.78 -14.11 8.44
C VAL A 116 11.71 -15.20 8.62
N THR A 117 10.43 -14.92 8.38
CA THR A 117 9.36 -15.88 8.64
C THR A 117 9.08 -16.87 7.49
N MET A 118 9.53 -16.59 6.26
CA MET A 118 9.39 -17.54 5.13
C MET A 118 10.57 -18.52 5.00
N GLY A 119 11.74 -18.19 5.55
CA GLY A 119 12.92 -19.06 5.51
C GLY A 119 12.87 -20.23 6.50
N THR A 120 12.15 -20.10 7.61
CA THR A 120 12.05 -21.15 8.63
C THR A 120 11.03 -22.24 8.27
N VAL A 121 9.95 -21.89 7.55
CA VAL A 121 8.93 -22.87 7.12
C VAL A 121 9.49 -23.86 6.10
N THR A 122 10.36 -23.43 5.18
CA THR A 122 10.98 -24.32 4.19
C THR A 122 12.02 -25.26 4.81
N ILE A 123 12.77 -24.82 5.82
CA ILE A 123 13.75 -25.68 6.52
C ILE A 123 13.04 -26.74 7.39
N LEU A 124 11.93 -26.38 8.04
CA LEU A 124 11.16 -27.34 8.84
C LEU A 124 10.42 -28.37 7.97
N LEU A 125 9.88 -27.97 6.82
CA LEU A 125 9.25 -28.91 5.87
C LEU A 125 10.25 -29.91 5.27
N ARG A 126 11.49 -29.49 4.96
CA ARG A 126 12.52 -30.43 4.47
C ARG A 126 12.93 -31.48 5.52
N ARG A 127 12.91 -31.14 6.82
CA ARG A 127 13.21 -32.12 7.88
C ARG A 127 12.05 -33.07 8.15
N ALA A 128 10.81 -32.65 7.92
CA ALA A 128 9.63 -33.51 8.12
C ALA A 128 9.44 -34.56 7.01
N ILE A 129 9.97 -34.33 5.80
CA ILE A 129 9.85 -35.25 4.66
C ILE A 129 10.99 -36.29 4.62
N SER A 130 12.07 -36.08 5.39
CA SER A 130 13.26 -36.93 5.39
C SER A 130 13.33 -37.92 6.57
N ASN A 131 12.20 -38.17 7.27
CA ASN A 131 12.08 -39.16 8.34
C ASN A 131 10.91 -40.10 8.05
#